data_AF-A0A520EU57-F1
#
_entry.id   AF-A0A520EU57-F1
#
_cell.length_a   1.000
_cell.length_b   1.000
_cell.length_c   1.000
_cell.angle_alpha   90.00
_cell.angle_beta   90.00
_cell.angle_gamma   90.00
#
_symmetry.space_group_name_H-M   'P 1'
#
loop_
_entity.id
_entity.type
_entity.pdbx_description
1 polymer ?
#
loop_
_entity_poly.entity_id
_entity_poly.type
_entity_poly.pdbx_seq_one_letter_code
_entity_poly.pdbx_strand_id
1 'polypeptide(L)'
;HGAWGMGVANTLAATTAGADVVDGALGGCPFAPGASGNTATEDILFATRPSYLDPATFARIVKTSEELLTDLGEAPTSKAAQGARSRAHAFEWVIGDRVTTSGR
;
A
#
# COMPACT_ATOMS: atom_id res chain seq x y z
N HIS A 1 -11.59 6.59 2.25
CA HIS A 1 -11.66 5.57 3.31
C HIS A 1 -12.04 4.21 2.74
N GLY A 2 -11.44 3.13 3.25
CA GLY A 2 -11.64 1.76 2.77
C GLY A 2 -12.37 0.85 3.75
N ALA A 3 -13.13 1.37 4.73
CA ALA A 3 -13.76 0.58 5.81
C ALA A 3 -14.65 -0.56 5.32
N TRP A 4 -15.21 -0.44 4.11
CA TRP A 4 -16.07 -1.45 3.47
C TRP A 4 -15.40 -2.13 2.26
N GLY A 5 -14.08 -2.05 2.15
CA GLY A 5 -13.33 -2.62 1.01
C GLY A 5 -13.50 -1.88 -0.33
N MET A 6 -14.31 -0.81 -0.38
CA MET A 6 -14.63 -0.09 -1.61
C MET A 6 -13.61 1.00 -1.99
N GLY A 7 -12.56 1.19 -1.19
CA GLY A 7 -11.62 2.30 -1.34
C GLY A 7 -10.95 2.37 -2.71
N VAL A 8 -10.42 1.23 -3.20
CA VAL A 8 -9.78 1.14 -4.51
C VAL A 8 -10.79 1.30 -5.66
N ALA A 9 -11.94 0.63 -5.56
CA ALA A 9 -12.98 0.70 -6.58
C ALA A 9 -13.50 2.15 -6.77
N ASN A 10 -13.75 2.85 -5.66
CA ASN A 10 -14.18 4.25 -5.70
C ASN A 10 -13.08 5.17 -6.25
N THR A 11 -11.81 4.89 -5.96
CA THR A 11 -10.67 5.62 -6.52
C THR A 11 -10.64 5.51 -8.04
N LEU A 12 -10.73 4.28 -8.58
CA LEU A 12 -10.74 4.05 -10.03
C LEU A 12 -11.95 4.72 -10.70
N ALA A 13 -13.12 4.65 -10.08
CA ALA A 13 -14.33 5.30 -10.58
C ALA A 13 -14.17 6.84 -10.60
N ALA A 14 -13.63 7.43 -9.54
CA ALA A 14 -13.39 8.87 -9.45
C ALA A 14 -12.37 9.34 -10.50
N THR A 15 -11.25 8.64 -10.66
CA THR A 15 -10.25 8.95 -11.69
C THR A 15 -10.85 8.86 -13.10
N THR A 16 -11.68 7.84 -13.36
CA THR A 16 -12.39 7.72 -14.65
C THR A 16 -13.38 8.86 -14.88
N ALA A 17 -13.96 9.40 -13.80
CA ALA A 17 -14.86 10.55 -13.85
C ALA A 17 -14.11 11.92 -13.90
N GLY A 18 -12.78 11.91 -14.01
CA GLY A 18 -11.97 13.13 -14.15
C GLY A 18 -11.40 13.69 -12.85
N ALA A 19 -11.38 12.91 -11.76
CA ALA A 19 -10.65 13.31 -10.57
C ALA A 19 -9.13 13.14 -10.78
N ASP A 20 -8.39 14.24 -10.61
CA ASP A 20 -6.92 14.25 -10.75
C ASP A 20 -6.17 14.00 -9.43
N VAL A 21 -6.86 14.11 -8.30
CA VAL A 21 -6.28 13.96 -6.95
C VAL A 21 -7.13 13.01 -6.12
N VAL A 22 -6.48 12.02 -5.52
CA VAL A 22 -7.10 11.07 -4.58
C VAL A 22 -6.16 10.84 -3.41
N ASP A 23 -6.69 10.98 -2.19
CA ASP A 23 -5.91 10.79 -0.97
C ASP A 23 -5.96 9.33 -0.50
N GLY A 24 -4.77 8.77 -0.28
CA GLY A 24 -4.54 7.56 0.50
C GLY A 24 -3.83 7.89 1.81
N ALA A 25 -3.88 6.98 2.78
CA ALA A 25 -3.11 7.10 4.01
C ALA A 25 -2.93 5.75 4.70
N LEU A 26 -2.01 5.71 5.65
CA LEU A 26 -1.77 4.57 6.55
C LEU A 26 -2.79 4.58 7.70
N GLY A 27 -2.97 3.41 8.33
CA GLY A 27 -3.70 3.29 9.59
C GLY A 27 -5.21 3.04 9.49
N GLY A 28 -5.77 2.61 10.62
CA GLY A 28 -7.18 2.25 10.84
C GLY A 28 -8.13 3.45 11.01
N CYS A 29 -9.43 3.20 11.05
CA CYS A 29 -10.43 4.24 11.32
C CYS A 29 -10.59 4.45 12.85
N PRO A 30 -10.38 5.67 13.40
CA PRO A 30 -10.58 5.90 14.84
C PRO A 30 -12.05 5.75 15.27
N PHE A 31 -12.98 5.90 14.34
CA PHE A 31 -14.42 5.77 14.59
C PHE A 31 -14.97 4.34 14.38
N ALA A 32 -14.14 3.43 13.87
CA ALA A 32 -14.50 2.02 13.68
C ALA A 32 -13.31 1.12 14.06
N PRO A 33 -13.11 0.86 15.36
CA PRO A 33 -12.01 0.04 15.86
C PRO A 33 -12.01 -1.34 15.19
N GLY A 34 -10.92 -1.68 14.49
CA GLY A 34 -10.77 -2.94 13.76
C GLY A 34 -11.27 -2.92 12.30
N ALA A 35 -11.95 -1.86 11.85
CA ALA A 35 -12.22 -1.66 10.43
C ALA A 35 -11.01 -1.05 9.71
N SER A 36 -10.87 -1.38 8.42
CA SER A 36 -9.85 -0.74 7.56
C SER A 36 -10.04 0.76 7.55
N GLY A 37 -8.95 1.48 7.82
CA GLY A 37 -8.96 2.92 7.83
C GLY A 37 -8.90 3.48 6.41
N ASN A 38 -8.03 4.45 6.20
CA ASN A 38 -7.85 5.01 4.87
C ASN A 38 -7.49 3.90 3.87
N THR A 39 -7.80 4.13 2.60
CA THR A 39 -7.34 3.20 1.57
C THR A 39 -5.81 3.33 1.53
N ALA A 40 -5.10 2.20 1.65
CA ALA A 40 -3.65 2.24 1.65
C ALA A 40 -3.13 2.81 0.33
N THR A 41 -2.12 3.68 0.41
CA THR A 41 -1.53 4.35 -0.74
C THR A 41 -0.96 3.34 -1.75
N GLU A 42 -0.37 2.26 -1.26
CA GLU A 42 0.15 1.15 -2.05
C GLU A 42 -0.95 0.47 -2.87
N ASP A 43 -2.14 0.30 -2.29
CA ASP A 43 -3.28 -0.31 -2.97
C ASP A 43 -3.83 0.61 -4.08
N ILE A 44 -3.91 1.91 -3.81
CA ILE A 44 -4.30 2.92 -4.81
C ILE A 44 -3.28 2.97 -5.96
N LEU A 45 -1.99 3.08 -5.64
CA LEU A 45 -0.93 3.17 -6.64
C LEU A 45 -0.86 1.90 -7.51
N PHE A 46 -0.96 0.73 -6.87
CA PHE A 46 -0.93 -0.54 -7.59
C PHE A 46 -2.14 -0.72 -8.51
N ALA A 47 -3.31 -0.17 -8.15
CA ALA A 47 -4.51 -0.19 -8.99
C ALA A 47 -4.48 0.83 -10.13
N THR A 48 -4.01 2.05 -9.85
CA THR A 48 -4.03 3.18 -10.81
C THR A 48 -2.85 3.16 -11.78
N ARG A 49 -1.72 2.53 -11.42
CA ARG A 49 -0.52 2.39 -12.27
C ARG A 49 -0.13 3.70 -12.98
N PRO A 50 0.10 4.79 -12.23
CA PRO A 50 0.54 6.03 -12.85
C PRO A 50 1.90 5.82 -13.52
N SER A 51 2.22 6.62 -14.54
CA SER A 51 3.39 6.44 -15.41
C SER A 51 4.74 6.44 -14.67
N TYR A 52 4.81 7.08 -13.51
CA TYR A 52 6.01 7.14 -12.67
C TYR A 52 6.16 5.92 -11.74
N LEU A 53 5.14 5.08 -11.62
CA LEU A 53 5.18 3.92 -10.74
C LEU A 53 5.80 2.74 -11.49
N ASP A 54 7.09 2.53 -11.25
CA ASP A 54 7.81 1.31 -11.63
C ASP A 54 7.97 0.37 -10.42
N PRO A 55 8.41 -0.89 -10.62
CA PRO A 55 8.60 -1.85 -9.53
C PRO A 55 9.58 -1.37 -8.46
N ALA A 56 10.65 -0.67 -8.86
CA ALA A 56 11.64 -0.15 -7.91
C ALA A 56 11.06 0.94 -7.01
N THR A 57 10.24 1.82 -7.57
CA THR A 57 9.54 2.90 -6.88
C THR A 57 8.48 2.34 -5.95
N PHE A 58 7.69 1.39 -6.42
CA PHE A 58 6.74 0.69 -5.58
C PHE A 58 7.44 -0.04 -4.41
N ALA A 59 8.58 -0.68 -4.66
CA ALA A 59 9.37 -1.31 -3.61
C ALA A 59 9.88 -0.33 -2.54
N ARG A 60 10.29 0.88 -2.94
CA ARG A 60 10.67 1.94 -1.98
C ARG A 60 9.48 2.38 -1.13
N ILE A 61 8.30 2.55 -1.76
CA ILE A 61 7.07 2.94 -1.05
C ILE A 61 6.69 1.88 -0.02
N VAL A 62 6.63 0.60 -0.41
CA VAL A 62 6.30 -0.51 0.50
C VAL A 62 7.29 -0.60 1.67
N LYS A 63 8.60 -0.47 1.41
CA LYS A 63 9.61 -0.50 2.49
C LYS A 63 9.45 0.66 3.46
N THR A 64 9.18 1.86 2.94
CA THR A 64 8.99 3.07 3.75
C THR A 64 7.75 2.96 4.63
N SER A 65 6.64 2.44 4.08
CA SER A 65 5.42 2.26 4.85
C SER A 65 5.56 1.18 5.93
N GLU A 66 6.23 0.07 5.63
CA GLU A 66 6.55 -0.97 6.62
C GLU A 66 7.43 -0.44 7.76
N GLU A 67 8.44 0.38 7.46
CA GLU A 67 9.30 1.02 8.47
C GLU A 67 8.50 1.95 9.36
N LEU A 68 7.67 2.82 8.78
CA LEU A 68 6.82 3.73 9.53
C LEU A 68 5.79 2.99 10.41
N LEU A 69 5.15 1.95 9.89
CA LEU A 69 4.22 1.13 10.66
C LEU A 69 4.91 0.39 11.80
N THR A 70 6.16 -0.04 11.60
CA THR A 70 6.98 -0.65 12.66
C THR A 70 7.23 0.36 13.78
N ASP A 71 7.62 1.59 13.44
CA ASP A 71 7.86 2.67 14.41
C ASP A 71 6.58 3.05 15.19
N LEU A 72 5.42 2.96 14.54
CA LEU A 72 4.10 3.21 15.16
C LEU A 72 3.54 2.01 15.94
N GLY A 73 4.15 0.82 15.81
CA GLY A 73 3.60 -0.41 16.40
C GLY A 73 2.30 -0.88 15.75
N GLU A 74 2.05 -0.49 14.50
CA GLU A 74 0.84 -0.83 13.74
C GLU A 74 1.08 -1.97 12.74
N ALA A 75 0.03 -2.75 12.45
CA ALA A 75 0.09 -3.82 11.46
C ALA A 75 -0.20 -3.30 10.03
N PRO A 76 0.49 -3.81 9.00
CA PRO A 76 0.23 -3.42 7.61
C PRO A 76 -1.11 -3.95 7.10
N THR A 77 -1.92 -3.05 6.55
CA THR A 77 -3.26 -3.36 6.02
C THR A 77 -3.29 -3.44 4.48
N SER A 78 -2.28 -2.91 3.79
CA SER A 78 -2.21 -2.95 2.32
C SER A 78 -2.14 -4.38 1.78
N LYS A 79 -3.01 -4.68 0.83
CA LYS A 79 -2.99 -5.97 0.10
C LYS A 79 -1.91 -6.00 -0.96
N ALA A 80 -1.62 -4.89 -1.62
CA ALA A 80 -0.55 -4.78 -2.58
C ALA A 80 0.82 -4.98 -1.91
N ALA A 81 1.06 -4.40 -0.73
CA ALA A 81 2.28 -4.62 0.05
C ALA A 81 2.41 -6.09 0.50
N GLN A 82 1.33 -6.69 1.01
CA GLN A 82 1.30 -8.12 1.37
C GLN A 82 1.63 -9.02 0.16
N GLY A 83 1.06 -8.72 -1.01
CA GLY A 83 1.36 -9.44 -2.26
C GLY A 83 2.80 -9.23 -2.74
N ALA A 84 3.37 -8.04 -2.54
CA ALA A 84 4.76 -7.74 -2.86
C ALA A 84 5.75 -8.58 -2.04
N ARG A 85 5.35 -9.09 -0.87
CA ARG A 85 6.14 -10.01 -0.03
C ARG A 85 5.90 -11.49 -0.36
N SER A 86 5.24 -11.79 -1.48
CA SER A 86 5.04 -13.17 -1.92
C SER A 86 6.38 -13.90 -2.13
N ARG A 87 6.46 -15.17 -1.72
CA ARG A 87 7.61 -16.04 -1.99
C ARG A 87 7.62 -16.60 -3.41
N ALA A 88 6.54 -16.41 -4.16
CA ALA A 88 6.48 -16.80 -5.55
C ALA A 88 7.15 -15.73 -6.41
N HIS A 89 8.33 -16.02 -6.97
CA HIS A 89 9.04 -15.14 -7.90
C HIS A 89 8.40 -15.07 -9.30
N ALA A 90 7.08 -15.21 -9.38
CA ALA A 90 6.32 -15.24 -10.63
C ALA A 90 5.90 -13.85 -11.13
N PHE A 91 6.17 -12.79 -10.35
CA PHE A 91 5.65 -11.46 -10.63
C PHE A 91 6.71 -10.39 -10.36
N GLU A 92 6.88 -9.48 -11.32
CA GLU A 92 7.90 -8.41 -11.29
C GLU A 92 7.81 -7.49 -10.06
N TRP A 93 6.61 -7.38 -9.50
CA TRP A 93 6.32 -6.50 -8.35
C TRP A 93 6.59 -7.16 -7.00
N VAL A 94 7.13 -8.38 -6.99
CA VAL A 94 7.59 -9.06 -5.78
C VAL A 94 8.93 -8.48 -5.35
N ILE A 95 9.02 -8.10 -4.08
CA ILE A 95 10.17 -7.48 -3.45
C ILE A 95 10.92 -8.56 -2.68
N GLY A 96 12.17 -8.83 -3.06
CA GLY A 96 13.04 -9.76 -2.34
C GLY A 96 13.30 -9.36 -0.88
N ASP A 97 13.68 -10.34 -0.06
CA ASP A 97 13.97 -10.14 1.36
C ASP A 97 15.12 -9.15 1.60
N ARG A 98 15.04 -8.44 2.72
CA ARG A 98 16.08 -7.52 3.19
C ARG A 98 17.42 -8.25 3.23
N VAL A 99 18.47 -7.64 2.68
CA VAL A 99 19.83 -7.90 3.15
C VAL A 99 19.83 -7.50 4.63
N THR A 100 19.96 -8.49 5.50
CA THR A 100 20.30 -8.30 6.90
C THR A 100 21.77 -7.87 6.95
N THR A 101 22.04 -6.61 7.30
CA THR A 101 23.34 -6.26 7.88
C THR A 101 23.21 -6.26 9.40
N SER A 102 23.67 -7.39 9.94
CA SER A 102 24.18 -7.63 11.29
C SER A 102 24.77 -6.40 12.01
N GLY A 103 24.30 -6.16 13.23
CA GLY A 103 25.11 -5.75 14.39
C GLY A 103 25.63 -4.31 14.46
N ARG A 104 25.01 -3.48 15.30
CA ARG A 104 25.55 -3.05 16.61
C ARG A 104 24.48 -2.36 17.44
#